data_AF-A0A3D0WX95-F1
#
_entry.id   AF-A0A3D0WX95-F1
#
_cell.length_a   1.000
_cell.length_b   1.000
_cell.length_c   1.000
_cell.angle_alpha   90.00
_cell.angle_beta   90.00
_cell.angle_gamma   90.00
#
_symmetry.space_group_name_H-M   'P 1'
#
loop_
_entity.id
_entity.type
_entity.pdbx_description
1 polymer ?
#
loop_
_entity_poly.entity_id
_entity_poly.type
_entity_poly.pdbx_seq_one_letter_code
_entity_poly.pdbx_strand_id
1 'polypeptide(L)' 'CEIIDDGVGMPQSKADRLLTARPDEDSYSIGIRNVNARVHLLFGERYGVKIFSEPGHGTSVKVTLPVIRKGSDTSE' A
#
# COMPACT_ATOMS: atom_id res chain seq x y z
N CYS A 1 7.95 3.70 -3.88
CA CYS A 1 7.62 4.07 -5.26
C CYS A 1 6.18 4.59 -5.29
N GLU A 2 5.74 5.08 -6.46
CA GLU A 2 4.38 5.54 -6.69
C GLU A 2 3.85 4.90 -7.98
N ILE A 3 2.58 4.47 -7.95
CA ILE A 3 1.84 3.88 -9.07
C ILE A 3 0.58 4.72 -9.26
N ILE A 4 0.29 5.14 -10.49
CA ILE A 4 -0.82 6.05 -10.80
C ILE A 4 -1.66 5.43 -11.93
N ASP A 5 -2.98 5.43 -11.76
CA ASP A 5 -3.96 5.15 -12.82
C ASP A 5 -4.87 6.36 -13.06
N ASP A 6 -5.39 6.44 -14.28
CA ASP A 6 -6.32 7.45 -14.78
C ASP A 6 -7.77 6.93 -14.86
N GLY A 7 -8.10 5.91 -14.05
CA GLY A 7 -9.43 5.33 -14.01
C GLY A 7 -10.49 6.26 -13.42
N VAL A 8 -11.68 5.70 -13.15
CA VAL A 8 -12.80 6.47 -12.58
C VAL A 8 -12.54 7.04 -11.18
N GLY A 9 -11.49 6.57 -10.50
CA GLY A 9 -11.21 6.91 -9.10
C GLY A 9 -12.33 6.50 -8.14
N MET A 10 -12.20 6.94 -6.89
CA MET A 10 -13.18 6.72 -5.84
C MET A 10 -13.08 7.79 -4.75
N PRO A 11 -14.12 7.98 -3.92
CA PRO A 11 -14.01 8.85 -2.75
C PRO A 11 -12.87 8.38 -1.83
N GLN A 12 -12.09 9.32 -1.30
CA GLN A 12 -10.98 9.02 -0.40
C GLN A 12 -11.41 8.15 0.80
N SER A 13 -12.61 8.37 1.33
CA SER A 13 -13.18 7.56 2.42
C SER A 13 -13.36 6.08 2.05
N LYS A 14 -13.59 5.77 0.78
CA LYS A 14 -13.60 4.39 0.26
C LYS A 14 -12.18 3.86 0.12
N ALA A 15 -11.26 4.66 -0.39
CA ALA A 15 -9.84 4.29 -0.51
C ALA A 15 -9.21 3.94 0.85
N ASP A 16 -9.50 4.74 1.89
CA ASP A 16 -9.02 4.50 3.25
C ASP A 16 -9.49 3.15 3.81
N ARG A 17 -10.75 2.78 3.50
CA ARG A 17 -11.33 1.49 3.90
C ARG A 17 -10.66 0.31 3.22
N LEU A 18 -10.09 0.46 2.03
CA LEU A 18 -9.41 -0.65 1.34
C LEU A 18 -8.23 -1.21 2.14
N LEU A 19 -7.65 -0.42 3.05
CA LEU A 19 -6.54 -0.84 3.92
C LEU A 19 -7.01 -1.37 5.28
N THR A 20 -8.21 -0.99 5.73
CA THR A 20 -8.70 -1.27 7.11
C THR A 20 -9.95 -2.15 7.18
N ALA A 21 -10.63 -2.40 6.05
CA ALA A 21 -11.87 -3.16 6.02
C ALA A 21 -11.66 -4.62 6.43
N ARG A 22 -12.66 -5.18 7.11
CA ARG A 22 -12.63 -6.57 7.55
C ARG A 22 -12.83 -7.50 6.34
N PRO A 23 -12.27 -8.73 6.36
CA PRO A 23 -12.28 -9.66 5.22
C PRO A 23 -13.67 -9.98 4.65
N ASP A 24 -14.70 -9.81 5.47
CA ASP A 24 -16.11 -10.12 5.28
C ASP A 24 -16.93 -8.98 4.63
N GLU A 25 -16.39 -7.76 4.55
CA GLU A 25 -17.13 -6.60 4.01
C GLU A 25 -16.75 -6.24 2.57
N ASP A 26 -15.53 -6.54 2.11
CA ASP A 26 -15.07 -6.17 0.76
C ASP A 26 -14.03 -7.15 0.19
N SER A 27 -14.51 -8.21 -0.47
CA SER A 27 -13.71 -9.26 -1.14
C SER A 27 -12.71 -8.71 -2.17
N TYR A 28 -12.93 -7.50 -2.67
CA TYR A 28 -12.15 -6.87 -3.74
C TYR A 28 -10.80 -6.28 -3.27
N SER A 29 -10.59 -6.12 -1.96
CA SER A 29 -9.42 -5.41 -1.39
C SER A 29 -8.30 -6.33 -0.86
N ILE A 30 -8.44 -7.65 -0.99
CA ILE A 30 -7.53 -8.64 -0.38
C ILE A 30 -6.07 -8.41 -0.78
N GLY A 31 -5.82 -8.04 -2.04
CA GLY A 31 -4.47 -7.83 -2.56
C GLY A 31 -3.71 -6.73 -1.83
N ILE A 32 -4.26 -5.51 -1.78
CA ILE A 32 -3.56 -4.35 -1.22
C ILE A 32 -3.42 -4.44 0.30
N ARG A 33 -4.41 -5.06 0.98
CA ARG A 33 -4.32 -5.39 2.41
C ARG A 33 -3.18 -6.35 2.71
N ASN A 34 -3.04 -7.42 1.92
CA ASN A 34 -1.96 -8.38 2.11
C ASN A 34 -0.59 -7.73 1.89
N VAL A 35 -0.47 -6.85 0.89
CA VAL A 35 0.76 -6.07 0.69
C VAL A 35 1.04 -5.21 1.92
N ASN A 36 0.09 -4.40 2.37
CA ASN A 36 0.28 -3.51 3.52
C ASN A 36 0.65 -4.28 4.80
N ALA A 37 -0.11 -5.34 5.11
CA ALA A 37 0.13 -6.18 6.28
C ALA A 37 1.52 -6.85 6.25
N ARG A 38 1.97 -7.34 5.09
CA ARG A 38 3.30 -7.93 4.95
C ARG A 38 4.41 -6.90 5.11
N VAL A 39 4.22 -5.69 4.57
CA VAL A 39 5.19 -4.61 4.74
C VAL A 39 5.30 -4.20 6.20
N HIS A 40 4.18 -4.03 6.90
CA HIS A 40 4.16 -3.74 8.33
C HIS A 40 4.82 -4.87 9.15
N LEU A 41 4.50 -6.13 8.84
CA LEU A 41 5.08 -7.29 9.53
C LEU A 41 6.60 -7.37 9.37
N LEU A 42 7.13 -7.05 8.19
CA LEU A 42 8.56 -7.18 7.89
C LEU A 42 9.38 -5.97 8.34
N PHE A 43 8.81 -4.76 8.31
CA PHE A 43 9.59 -3.53 8.46
C PHE A 43 9.03 -2.55 9.51
N GLY A 44 7.84 -2.81 10.05
CA GLY A 44 7.15 -1.98 11.03
C GLY A 44 6.22 -0.92 10.42
N GLU A 45 5.37 -0.34 11.26
CA GLU A 45 4.27 0.59 10.91
C GLU A 45 4.71 1.92 10.24
N ARG A 46 6.02 2.21 10.24
CA ARG A 46 6.58 3.38 9.52
C ARG A 46 6.64 3.17 8.00
N TYR A 47 6.47 1.93 7.55
CA TYR A 47 6.45 1.51 6.14
C TYR A 47 5.06 0.97 5.82
N GLY A 48 4.69 0.93 4.55
CA GLY A 48 3.36 0.47 4.15
C GLY A 48 2.88 1.07 2.83
N VAL A 49 1.58 1.00 2.64
CA VAL A 49 0.86 1.48 1.47
C VAL A 49 -0.02 2.67 1.85
N LYS A 50 -0.04 3.70 1.01
CA LYS A 50 -1.01 4.81 1.06
C LYS A 50 -1.73 4.90 -0.27
N ILE A 51 -3.03 5.15 -0.23
CA ILE A 51 -3.88 5.27 -1.41
C ILE A 51 -4.49 6.67 -1.41
N PHE A 52 -4.40 7.35 -2.54
CA PHE A 52 -5.02 8.64 -2.79
C PHE A 52 -5.94 8.48 -4.00
N SER A 53 -7.20 8.88 -3.88
CA SER A 53 -8.13 8.78 -5.00
C SER A 53 -9.17 9.88 -4.96
N GLU A 54 -9.54 10.32 -6.16
CA GLU A 54 -10.60 11.29 -6.36
C GLU A 54 -11.52 10.82 -7.51
N PRO A 55 -12.85 10.88 -7.34
CA PRO A 55 -13.78 10.53 -8.41
C PRO A 55 -13.49 11.34 -9.69
N GLY A 56 -13.40 10.64 -10.82
CA GLY A 56 -13.11 11.20 -12.14
C GLY A 56 -11.65 11.51 -12.43
N HIS A 57 -10.74 11.33 -11.46
CA HIS A 57 -9.31 11.68 -11.60
C HIS A 57 -8.36 10.48 -11.48
N GLY A 58 -8.87 9.31 -11.06
CA GLY A 58 -8.09 8.08 -10.92
C GLY A 58 -7.58 7.83 -9.51
N THR A 59 -6.50 7.05 -9.39
CA THR A 59 -5.93 6.62 -8.10
C THR A 59 -4.41 6.68 -8.15
N SER A 60 -3.80 7.16 -7.07
CA SER A 60 -2.36 7.03 -6.80
C SER A 60 -2.13 6.13 -5.59
N VAL A 61 -1.19 5.19 -5.72
CA VAL A 61 -0.76 4.28 -4.66
C VAL A 61 0.72 4.49 -4.38
N LYS A 62 1.03 4.86 -3.14
CA LYS A 62 2.40 5.06 -2.67
C LYS A 62 2.83 3.92 -1.75
N VAL A 63 3.93 3.27 -2.10
CA VAL A 63 4.54 2.19 -1.30
C VAL A 63 5.85 2.68 -0.70
N THR A 64 5.97 2.58 0.63
CA THR A 64 7.15 2.99 1.40
C THR A 64 7.82 1.75 1.96
N LEU A 65 9.10 1.53 1.63
CA LEU A 65 9.93 0.39 2.06
C LEU A 65 11.31 0.89 2.51
N PRO A 66 12.00 0.16 3.41
CA PRO A 66 13.38 0.48 3.75
C PRO A 66 14.32 0.20 2.58
N VAL A 67 15.40 0.97 2.49
CA VAL A 67 16.51 0.66 1.60
C VAL A 67 17.36 -0.42 2.26
N ILE A 68 17.30 -1.65 1.74
CA ILE A 68 18.18 -2.74 2.18
C ILE A 68 19.45 -2.68 1.33
N ARG A 69 20.54 -2.23 1.93
CA ARG A 69 21.87 -2.41 1.33
C ARG A 69 22.31 -3.82 1.70
N LYS A 70 22.70 -4.64 0.71
CA LYS A 70 23.52 -5.82 1.02
C LYS A 70 24.72 -5.30 1.81
N GLY A 71 24.95 -5.87 3.00
CA GLY A 71 26.18 -5.60 3.72
C GLY A 71 27.35 -5.81 2.76
N SER A 72 28.35 -4.94 2.83
CA SER A 72 29.69 -5.39 2.50
C SER A 72 29.89 -6.69 3.27
N ASP A 73 30.09 -7.80 2.58
CA ASP A 73 30.57 -9.02 3.19
C ASP A 73 31.87 -8.64 3.91
N THR A 74 31.80 -8.33 5.20
CA THR A 74 32.98 -8.31 6.06
C THR A 74 33.31 -9.77 6.28
N SER A 75 34.03 -10.32 5.32
CA SER A 75 34.94 -11.44 5.57
C SER A 75 36.07 -10.86 6.41
N GLU A 76 35.99 -11.06 7.72
CA GLU A 76 37.16 -11.13 8.62
C GLU A 76 37.06 -12.43 9.43
#